data_AF-A0A1Y2HYB4-F1
#
_entry.id   AF-A0A1Y2HYB4-F1
#
_cell.length_a   1.000
_cell.length_b   1.000
_cell.length_c   1.000
_cell.angle_alpha   90.00
_cell.angle_beta   90.00
_cell.angle_gamma   90.00
#
_symmetry.space_group_name_H-M   'P 1'
#
loop_
_entity.id
_entity.type
_entity.pdbx_description
1 polymer ?
#
loop_
_entity_poly.entity_id
_entity_poly.type
_entity_poly.pdbx_seq_one_letter_code
_entity_poly.pdbx_strand_id
1 'polypeptide(L)'
;MYFSNASRHFFLTLFDAFVQDRFTLNTQLEHLQSKHVGTGHADTTRYEWLVNQHRDTLALMIGSRHLTAQMALAEGESIARAKYMLKQVCCIG
;
A
#
# COMPACT_ATOMS: atom_id res chain seq x y z
N MET A 1 27.50 33.13 26.68
CA MET A 1 26.83 33.48 25.41
C MET A 1 25.32 33.45 25.62
N TYR A 2 24.70 34.60 25.94
CA TYR A 2 23.24 34.71 26.02
C TYR A 2 22.72 34.97 24.61
N PHE A 3 22.18 33.94 23.96
CA PHE A 3 21.45 34.11 22.71
C PHE A 3 20.21 34.97 23.00
N SER A 4 20.06 36.10 22.30
CA SER A 4 18.95 37.04 22.50
C SER A 4 17.59 36.33 22.42
N ASN A 5 16.63 36.76 23.26
CA ASN A 5 15.29 36.17 23.35
C ASN A 5 14.57 36.15 21.98
N ALA A 6 14.84 37.15 21.13
CA ALA A 6 14.34 37.23 19.76
C ALA A 6 14.92 36.14 18.84
N SER A 7 16.21 35.81 19.00
CA SER A 7 16.84 34.76 18.20
C SER A 7 16.40 33.36 18.65
N ARG A 8 16.11 33.15 19.95
CA ARG A 8 15.47 31.91 20.44
C ARG A 8 14.08 31.71 19.84
N HIS A 9 13.25 32.76 19.83
CA HIS A 9 11.93 32.70 19.22
C HIS A 9 11.99 32.42 17.73
N PHE A 10 12.89 33.08 16.98
CA PHE A 10 13.06 32.83 15.55
C PHE A 10 13.47 31.38 15.25
N PHE A 11 14.39 30.82 16.03
CA PHE A 11 14.82 29.43 15.88
C PHE A 11 13.71 28.43 16.23
N LEU A 12 12.94 28.68 17.29
CA LEU A 12 11.81 27.83 17.68
C LEU A 12 10.68 27.86 16.64
N THR A 13 10.34 29.04 16.10
CA THR A 13 9.32 29.14 15.05
C THR A 13 9.74 28.48 13.75
N LEU A 14 11.03 28.55 13.41
CA LEU A 14 11.57 27.88 12.22
C LEU A 14 11.58 26.36 12.39
N PHE A 15 11.89 25.88 13.60
CA PHE A 15 11.80 24.46 13.95
C PHE A 15 10.35 23.96 13.90
N ASP A 16 9.40 24.71 14.45
CA ASP A 16 7.97 24.36 14.42
C ASP A 16 7.42 24.34 12.99
N ALA A 17 7.83 25.30 12.13
CA ALA A 17 7.45 25.33 10.72
C ALA A 17 7.96 24.09 9.97
N PHE A 18 9.22 23.70 10.16
CA PHE A 18 9.77 22.49 9.55
C PHE A 18 9.05 21.21 10.02
N VAL A 19 8.69 21.14 11.29
CA VAL A 19 7.93 20.02 11.85
C VAL A 19 6.50 19.98 11.27
N GLN A 20 5.82 21.12 11.16
CA GLN A 20 4.50 21.23 10.53
C GLN A 20 4.48 20.79 9.06
N ASP A 21 5.50 21.14 8.28
CA ASP A 21 5.63 20.71 6.88
C ASP A 21 5.75 19.19 6.77
N ARG A 22 6.49 18.56 7.69
CA ARG A 22 6.61 17.08 7.76
C ARG A 22 5.29 16.41 8.13
N PHE A 23 4.56 16.95 9.11
CA PHE A 23 3.23 16.43 9.46
C PHE A 23 2.24 16.56 8.30
N THR A 24 2.27 17.68 7.57
CA THR A 24 1.43 17.90 6.40
C THR A 24 1.72 16.92 5.26
N LEU A 25 2.99 16.55 5.07
CA LEU A 25 3.37 15.56 4.06
C LEU A 25 2.86 14.16 4.43
N ASN A 26 2.98 13.78 5.71
CA ASN A 26 2.52 12.47 6.19
C ASN A 26 1.00 12.31 6.06
N THR A 27 0.22 13.34 6.38
CA THR A 27 -1.25 13.28 6.23
C THR A 27 -1.69 13.15 4.79
N GLN A 28 -0.98 13.77 3.83
CA GLN A 28 -1.24 13.59 2.41
C GLN A 28 -0.95 12.16 1.94
N LEU A 29 0.13 11.56 2.43
CA LEU A 29 0.48 10.17 2.13
C LEU A 29 -0.57 9.20 2.71
N GLU A 30 -0.96 9.37 3.97
CA GLU A 30 -1.99 8.57 4.62
C GLU A 30 -3.34 8.68 3.89
N HIS A 31 -3.68 9.88 3.42
CA HIS A 31 -4.90 10.10 2.61
C HIS A 31 -4.86 9.32 1.30
N LEU A 32 -3.73 9.29 0.59
CA LEU A 32 -3.57 8.51 -0.64
C LEU A 32 -3.63 7.00 -0.38
N GLN A 33 -3.00 6.55 0.71
CA GLN A 33 -3.01 5.15 1.15
C GLN A 33 -4.41 4.66 1.52
N SER A 34 -5.26 5.53 2.10
CA SER A 34 -6.65 5.19 2.40
C SER A 34 -7.50 4.92 1.14
N LYS A 35 -7.14 5.53 0.01
CA LYS A 35 -7.86 5.40 -1.26
C LYS A 35 -7.36 4.24 -2.10
N HIS A 36 -6.05 3.99 -2.09
CA HIS A 36 -5.41 3.00 -2.95
C HIS A 36 -4.68 1.98 -2.09
N VAL A 37 -5.39 0.89 -1.79
CA VAL A 37 -4.84 -0.26 -1.07
C VAL A 37 -3.61 -0.78 -1.83
N GLY A 38 -2.51 -1.00 -1.12
CA GLY A 38 -1.25 -1.46 -1.71
C GLY A 38 -0.21 -0.38 -1.99
N THR A 39 -0.53 0.90 -1.73
CA THR A 39 0.43 2.01 -1.85
C THR A 39 1.55 1.89 -0.81
N GLY A 40 2.76 1.57 -1.25
CA GLY A 40 3.94 1.43 -0.39
C GLY A 40 4.49 2.78 0.12
N HIS A 41 5.27 2.72 1.19
CA HIS A 41 6.09 3.80 1.74
C HIS A 41 7.51 3.30 2.04
N ALA A 42 8.39 4.21 2.48
CA ALA A 42 9.80 3.91 2.72
C ALA A 42 10.03 2.77 3.74
N ASP A 43 9.10 2.57 4.68
CA ASP A 43 9.20 1.53 5.72
C ASP A 43 8.33 0.30 5.43
N THR A 44 7.76 0.21 4.22
CA THR A 44 7.02 -1.00 3.81
C THR A 44 7.95 -2.21 3.85
N THR A 45 7.55 -3.21 4.61
CA THR A 45 8.34 -4.43 4.74
C THR A 45 8.29 -5.24 3.45
N ARG A 46 9.32 -6.05 3.23
CA ARG A 46 9.35 -7.00 2.10
C ARG A 46 8.10 -7.89 2.06
N TYR A 47 7.62 -8.30 3.24
CA TYR A 47 6.44 -9.15 3.37
C TYR A 47 5.17 -8.44 2.90
N GLU A 48 4.90 -7.23 3.39
CA GLU A 48 3.73 -6.44 2.99
C GLU A 48 3.71 -6.18 1.48
N TRP A 49 4.87 -5.87 0.91
CA TRP A 49 5.01 -5.69 -0.53
C TRP A 49 4.66 -6.96 -1.32
N LEU A 50 5.18 -8.11 -0.89
CA LEU A 50 4.92 -9.40 -1.55
C LEU A 50 3.45 -9.82 -1.44
N VAL A 51 2.81 -9.56 -0.30
CA VAL A 51 1.37 -9.84 -0.11
C VAL A 51 0.53 -9.00 -1.08
N ASN A 52 0.84 -7.71 -1.23
CA ASN A 52 0.14 -6.85 -2.19
C ASN A 52 0.32 -7.35 -3.64
N GLN A 53 1.56 -7.68 -4.03
CA GLN A 53 1.84 -8.27 -5.34
C GLN A 53 1.07 -9.57 -5.61
N HIS A 54 1.00 -10.44 -4.60
CA HIS A 54 0.26 -11.69 -4.71
C HIS A 54 -1.24 -11.43 -4.88
N ARG A 55 -1.81 -10.52 -4.10
CA ARG A 55 -3.23 -10.14 -4.17
C ARG A 55 -3.59 -9.57 -5.55
N ASP A 56 -2.76 -8.69 -6.10
CA ASP A 56 -2.99 -8.08 -7.41
C ASP A 56 -2.90 -9.11 -8.54
N THR A 57 -1.95 -10.03 -8.45
CA THR A 57 -1.81 -11.15 -9.40
C THR A 57 -3.05 -12.04 -9.38
N LEU A 58 -3.54 -12.41 -8.20
CA LEU A 58 -4.76 -13.21 -8.06
C LEU A 58 -6.01 -12.48 -8.56
N ALA A 59 -6.13 -11.18 -8.26
CA ALA A 59 -7.25 -10.37 -8.75
C ALA A 59 -7.31 -10.33 -10.29
N LEU A 60 -6.15 -10.19 -10.95
CA LEU A 60 -6.04 -10.25 -12.41
C LEU A 60 -6.45 -11.62 -12.96
N MET A 61 -5.99 -12.71 -12.33
CA MET A 61 -6.32 -14.08 -12.73
C MET A 61 -7.82 -14.38 -12.63
N ILE A 62 -8.50 -13.83 -11.62
CA ILE A 62 -9.95 -14.00 -11.41
C ILE A 62 -10.76 -13.13 -12.39
N GLY A 63 -10.30 -11.90 -12.64
CA GLY A 63 -10.98 -10.93 -13.51
C GLY A 63 -10.89 -11.26 -15.00
N SER A 64 -9.74 -11.79 -15.45
CA SER A 64 -9.52 -12.13 -16.86
C SER A 64 -10.03 -13.52 -17.21
N ARG A 65 -10.95 -13.61 -18.19
CA ARG A 65 -11.46 -14.90 -18.70
C ARG A 65 -10.34 -15.79 -19.26
N HIS A 66 -9.34 -15.21 -19.91
CA HIS A 66 -8.25 -15.95 -20.52
C HIS A 66 -7.34 -16.59 -19.47
N LEU A 67 -6.95 -15.82 -18.45
CA LEU A 67 -6.09 -16.32 -17.38
C LEU A 67 -6.81 -17.36 -16.52
N THR A 68 -8.08 -17.12 -16.17
CA THR A 68 -8.87 -18.14 -15.47
C THR A 68 -8.95 -19.43 -16.30
N ALA A 69 -9.20 -19.34 -17.61
CA ALA A 69 -9.31 -20.52 -18.47
C ALA A 69 -7.97 -21.27 -18.57
N GLN A 70 -6.84 -20.56 -18.68
CA GLN A 70 -5.52 -21.19 -18.65
C GLN A 70 -5.26 -21.91 -17.32
N MET A 71 -5.66 -21.31 -16.18
CA MET A 71 -5.54 -21.96 -14.88
C MET A 71 -6.41 -23.21 -14.78
N ALA A 72 -7.67 -23.13 -15.23
CA ALA A 72 -8.59 -24.27 -15.23
C ALA A 72 -8.08 -25.43 -16.12
N LEU A 73 -7.47 -25.11 -17.27
CA LEU A 73 -6.83 -26.09 -18.14
C LEU A 73 -5.60 -26.72 -17.48
N ALA A 74 -4.79 -25.94 -16.77
CA ALA A 74 -3.60 -26.44 -16.08
C ALA A 74 -3.95 -27.35 -14.89
N GLU A 75 -4.99 -27.02 -14.13
CA GLU A 75 -5.46 -27.83 -12.99
C GLU A 75 -6.37 -28.99 -13.40
N GLY A 76 -6.89 -28.99 -14.64
CA GLY A 76 -7.87 -29.97 -15.10
C GLY A 76 -9.23 -29.84 -14.41
N GLU A 77 -9.53 -28.66 -13.86
CA GLU A 77 -10.74 -28.38 -13.09
C GLU A 77 -11.74 -27.54 -13.89
N SER A 78 -13.00 -27.53 -13.46
CA SER A 78 -13.99 -26.63 -14.06
C SER A 78 -13.61 -25.17 -13.83
N ILE A 79 -13.89 -24.29 -14.80
CA ILE A 79 -13.61 -22.85 -14.72
C ILE A 79 -14.22 -22.22 -13.44
N ALA A 80 -15.42 -22.67 -13.05
CA ALA A 80 -16.08 -22.20 -11.84
C ALA A 80 -15.32 -22.59 -10.56
N ARG A 81 -14.77 -23.81 -10.51
CA ARG A 81 -13.99 -24.33 -9.39
C ARG A 81 -12.63 -23.65 -9.31
N ALA A 82 -11.92 -23.48 -10.43
CA ALA A 82 -10.68 -22.70 -10.48
C ALA A 82 -10.88 -21.26 -9.97
N LYS A 83 -11.97 -20.58 -10.39
CA LYS A 83 -12.32 -19.25 -9.85
C LYS A 83 -12.61 -19.27 -8.36
N TYR A 84 -13.28 -20.30 -7.85
CA TYR A 84 -13.58 -20.43 -6.44
C TYR A 84 -12.30 -20.59 -5.62
N MET A 85 -11.38 -21.46 -6.06
CA MET A 85 -10.07 -21.66 -5.43
C MET A 85 -9.26 -20.35 -5.37
N LEU A 86 -9.14 -19.65 -6.49
CA LEU A 86 -8.42 -18.37 -6.54
C LEU A 86 -9.04 -17.30 -5.62
N LYS A 87 -10.37 -17.25 -5.54
CA LYS A 87 -11.08 -16.33 -4.62
C LYS A 87 -10.83 -16.67 -3.15
N GLN A 88 -10.79 -17.95 -2.78
CA GLN A 88 -10.45 -18.33 -1.41
C GLN A 88 -9.05 -17.84 -1.01
N VAL A 89 -8.07 -18.02 -1.88
CA VAL A 89 -6.69 -17.57 -1.61
C VAL A 89 -6.62 -16.04 -1.52
N CYS A 90 -7.38 -15.30 -2.33
CA CYS A 90 -7.40 -13.84 -2.31
C CYS A 90 -8.10 -13.25 -1.07
N CYS A 91 -9.15 -13.89 -0.55
CA CYS A 91 -10.02 -13.34 0.50
C CYS A 91 -9.69 -13.82 1.93
N ILE A 92 -8.68 -14.68 2.11
CA ILE A 92 -8.24 -15.18 3.44
C ILE A 92 -7.15 -14.27 4.07
N GLY A 93 -6.85 -13.12 3.46
CA GLY A 93 -5.91 -12.12 3.99
C GLY A 93 -6.53 -11.14 4.98
#